data_AF-A0A2R6LRR2-F1
#
_entry.id   AF-A0A2R6LRR2-F1
#
_cell.length_a   1.000
_cell.length_b   1.000
_cell.length_c   1.000
_cell.angle_alpha   90.00
_cell.angle_beta   90.00
_cell.angle_gamma   90.00
#
_symmetry.space_group_name_H-M   'P 1'
#
loop_
_entity.id
_entity.type
_entity.pdbx_description
1 polymer ?
#
loop_
_entity_poly.entity_id
_entity_poly.type
_entity_poly.pdbx_seq_one_letter_code
_entity_poly.pdbx_strand_id
1 'polypeptide(L)'
;MNGTRRSLLAGVAGSTAAALAGCLGVGDNESSFESHPSTDGIEGQPTLGTLDALGVVAAFEDPSCRSCRRFETETFPRLKAELVDPGDATFVYRTLDITFPWADPASHVMASTFDAAADAFWSLKAHYYEEQSGFDTDNVFERSRTFLEKATSAGAEAVVTAARNAEHDELIRSNREAADDVFASALGFQS
;
A
#
# COMPACT_ATOMS: atom_id res chain seq x y z
N MET A 1 56.67 42.80 -38.55
CA MET A 1 57.18 41.70 -39.38
C MET A 1 56.82 40.38 -38.71
N ASN A 2 56.11 39.55 -39.47
CA ASN A 2 55.65 38.17 -39.30
C ASN A 2 56.31 37.28 -38.24
N GLY A 3 55.51 36.36 -37.69
CA GLY A 3 56.03 35.11 -37.14
C GLY A 3 55.06 34.20 -36.40
N THR A 4 53.94 33.81 -37.01
CA THR A 4 53.09 32.69 -36.53
C THR A 4 53.89 31.39 -36.56
N ARG A 5 53.97 30.64 -35.45
CA ARG A 5 54.21 29.18 -35.47
C ARG A 5 53.34 28.48 -34.44
N ARG A 6 52.30 27.83 -34.96
CA ARG A 6 51.51 26.80 -34.29
C ARG A 6 52.43 25.62 -33.96
N SER A 7 52.46 25.20 -32.71
CA SER A 7 52.98 23.89 -32.32
C SER A 7 51.82 23.08 -31.73
N LEU A 8 51.38 22.10 -32.50
CA LEU A 8 50.47 21.04 -32.09
C LEU A 8 51.26 20.10 -31.16
N LEU A 9 50.85 19.99 -29.91
CA LEU A 9 51.31 18.91 -29.03
C LEU A 9 50.37 17.72 -29.22
N ALA A 10 50.91 16.71 -29.91
CA ALA A 10 50.33 15.40 -30.05
C ALA A 10 50.26 14.71 -28.68
N GLY A 11 49.16 13.98 -28.47
CA GLY A 11 48.76 13.43 -27.19
C GLY A 11 49.55 12.21 -26.73
N VAL A 12 49.60 12.05 -25.41
CA VAL A 12 49.50 10.77 -24.72
C VAL A 12 48.77 11.07 -23.40
N ALA A 13 47.46 10.83 -23.35
CA ALA A 13 46.75 10.65 -22.09
C ALA A 13 46.14 9.25 -22.16
N GLY A 14 46.85 8.30 -21.57
CA GLY A 14 46.32 6.96 -21.34
C GLY A 14 45.17 7.06 -20.35
N SER A 15 43.96 6.93 -20.85
CA SER A 15 42.80 6.61 -20.03
C SER A 15 42.54 5.11 -20.18
N THR A 16 42.98 4.35 -19.17
CA THR A 16 42.38 3.06 -18.86
C THR A 16 40.87 3.29 -18.69
N ALA A 17 40.09 3.00 -19.71
CA ALA A 17 38.65 2.88 -19.59
C ALA A 17 38.37 1.62 -18.77
N ALA A 18 38.44 1.74 -17.45
CA ALA A 18 37.79 0.79 -16.57
C ALA A 18 36.29 0.91 -16.86
N ALA A 19 35.74 -0.15 -17.43
CA ALA A 19 34.30 -0.30 -17.61
C ALA A 19 33.63 -0.27 -16.24
N LEU A 20 33.05 0.87 -15.87
CA LEU A 20 31.94 0.90 -14.92
C LEU A 20 30.67 0.74 -15.74
N ALA A 21 30.41 -0.49 -16.16
CA ALA A 21 29.05 -0.94 -16.47
C ALA A 21 28.28 -1.03 -15.13
N GLY A 22 28.09 0.11 -14.48
CA GLY A 22 27.19 0.27 -13.36
C GLY A 22 25.85 0.74 -13.92
N CYS A 23 24.77 0.10 -13.48
CA CYS A 23 23.38 0.29 -13.89
C CYS A 23 22.89 1.75 -13.91
N LEU A 24 23.29 2.54 -14.90
CA LEU A 24 22.54 3.70 -15.34
C LEU A 24 21.56 3.25 -16.41
N GLY A 25 20.64 2.37 -16.00
CA GLY A 25 19.38 2.20 -16.69
C GLY A 25 18.48 3.37 -16.32
N VAL A 26 18.75 4.55 -16.87
CA VAL A 26 17.72 5.57 -17.01
C VAL A 26 16.84 5.08 -18.15
N GLY A 27 15.94 4.15 -17.82
CA GLY A 27 14.78 3.88 -18.64
C GLY A 27 13.79 5.00 -18.39
N ASP A 28 13.32 5.65 -19.46
CA ASP A 28 12.25 6.64 -19.44
C ASP A 28 10.90 5.99 -19.09
N ASN A 29 10.82 5.35 -17.91
CA ASN A 29 9.60 4.76 -17.37
C ASN A 29 9.45 5.18 -15.90
N GLU A 30 9.63 6.47 -15.61
CA GLU A 30 9.09 7.02 -14.36
C GLU A 30 7.59 7.16 -14.56
N SER A 31 6.84 6.18 -14.06
CA SER A 31 5.43 6.40 -13.74
C SER A 31 5.39 7.57 -12.75
N SER A 32 4.74 8.66 -13.16
CA SER A 32 4.38 9.72 -12.22
C SER A 32 3.46 9.14 -11.14
N PHE A 33 3.36 9.81 -10.00
CA PHE A 33 2.42 9.39 -8.94
C PHE A 33 1.04 9.07 -9.52
N GLU A 34 0.49 9.94 -10.36
CA GLU A 34 -0.84 9.79 -10.98
C GLU A 34 -0.98 8.61 -11.94
N SER A 35 0.13 8.13 -12.52
CA SER A 35 0.12 7.06 -13.52
C SER A 35 0.63 5.73 -12.98
N HIS A 36 1.03 5.67 -11.71
CA HIS A 36 1.50 4.45 -11.08
C HIS A 36 0.30 3.56 -10.68
N PRO A 37 0.28 2.25 -11.00
CA PRO A 37 -0.88 1.40 -10.70
C PRO A 37 -1.30 1.37 -9.22
N SER A 38 -0.36 1.60 -8.30
CA SER A 38 -0.68 1.71 -6.87
C SER A 38 -1.62 2.86 -6.51
N THR A 39 -1.74 3.88 -7.36
CA THR A 39 -2.61 5.04 -7.14
C THR A 39 -3.98 4.90 -7.79
N ASP A 40 -4.25 3.82 -8.53
CA ASP A 40 -5.55 3.62 -9.15
C ASP A 40 -6.66 3.49 -8.08
N GLY A 41 -7.68 4.34 -8.16
CA GLY A 41 -8.76 4.39 -7.17
C GLY A 41 -8.32 4.72 -5.72
N ILE A 42 -7.15 5.33 -5.52
CA ILE A 42 -6.57 5.57 -4.19
C ILE A 42 -7.43 6.50 -3.31
N GLU A 43 -8.19 7.41 -3.92
CA GLU A 43 -9.08 8.35 -3.22
C GLU A 43 -10.24 7.67 -2.48
N GLY A 44 -10.61 6.46 -2.91
CA GLY A 44 -11.68 5.67 -2.29
C GLY A 44 -11.20 4.76 -1.15
N GLN A 45 -9.92 4.83 -0.77
CA GLN A 45 -9.32 3.92 0.20
C GLN A 45 -9.22 4.54 1.60
N PRO A 46 -9.26 3.71 2.66
CA PRO A 46 -8.95 4.15 4.02
C PRO A 46 -7.61 4.89 4.09
N THR A 47 -7.66 6.17 4.46
CA THR A 47 -6.52 7.08 4.43
C THR A 47 -6.30 7.79 5.77
N LEU A 48 -5.04 7.87 6.21
CA LEU A 48 -4.58 8.74 7.29
C LEU A 48 -3.71 9.86 6.69
N GLY A 49 -4.10 11.11 6.93
CA GLY A 49 -3.50 12.29 6.31
C GLY A 49 -4.25 12.71 5.03
N THR A 50 -3.59 13.53 4.21
CA THR A 50 -4.12 14.07 2.94
C THR A 50 -3.20 13.64 1.79
N LEU A 51 -3.74 13.35 0.61
CA LEU A 51 -2.97 12.84 -0.55
C LEU A 51 -2.00 13.87 -1.18
N ASP A 52 -2.00 15.12 -0.70
CA ASP A 52 -1.07 16.19 -1.09
C ASP A 52 0.20 16.26 -0.21
N ALA A 53 0.38 15.32 0.72
CA ALA A 53 1.59 15.21 1.53
C ALA A 53 2.84 14.95 0.66
N LEU A 54 4.02 15.11 1.26
CA LEU A 54 5.31 14.96 0.54
C LEU A 54 5.52 13.54 -0.01
N GLY A 55 4.90 12.53 0.60
CA GLY A 55 4.90 11.17 0.11
C GLY A 55 3.64 10.40 0.50
N VAL A 56 3.34 9.35 -0.25
CA VAL A 56 2.20 8.46 0.01
C VAL A 56 2.72 7.05 0.18
N VAL A 57 2.35 6.42 1.29
CA VAL A 57 2.58 4.99 1.57
C VAL A 57 1.28 4.25 1.27
N ALA A 58 1.17 3.68 0.07
CA ALA A 58 0.07 2.79 -0.28
C ALA A 58 0.40 1.36 0.17
N ALA A 59 -0.19 0.93 1.28
CA ALA A 59 0.04 -0.36 1.91
C ALA A 59 -1.02 -1.38 1.45
N PHE A 60 -0.60 -2.32 0.60
CA PHE A 60 -1.40 -3.48 0.21
C PHE A 60 -1.26 -4.57 1.26
N GLU A 61 -2.32 -4.80 2.04
CA GLU A 61 -2.23 -5.58 3.26
C GLU A 61 -3.39 -6.56 3.43
N ASP A 62 -3.05 -7.77 3.85
CA ASP A 62 -3.99 -8.84 4.12
C ASP A 62 -4.11 -9.05 5.63
N PRO A 63 -5.32 -8.98 6.23
CA PRO A 63 -5.51 -9.09 7.67
C PRO A 63 -5.08 -10.45 8.22
N SER A 64 -4.98 -11.47 7.38
CA SER A 64 -4.53 -12.82 7.73
C SER A 64 -3.04 -13.08 7.52
N CYS A 65 -2.33 -12.18 6.84
CA CYS A 65 -0.91 -12.33 6.55
C CYS A 65 -0.03 -12.04 7.79
N ARG A 66 0.87 -12.97 8.13
CA ARG A 66 1.77 -12.83 9.29
C ARG A 66 2.78 -11.70 9.11
N SER A 67 3.22 -11.43 7.88
CA SER A 67 4.14 -10.32 7.58
C SER A 67 3.43 -8.97 7.70
N CYS A 68 2.18 -8.86 7.22
CA CYS A 68 1.34 -7.67 7.42
C CYS A 68 1.11 -7.43 8.92
N ARG A 69 0.79 -8.47 9.70
CA ARG A 69 0.73 -8.36 11.17
C ARG A 69 2.01 -7.80 11.78
N ARG A 70 3.16 -8.29 11.36
CA ARG A 70 4.44 -7.80 11.87
C ARG A 70 4.64 -6.33 11.51
N PHE A 71 4.33 -5.92 10.28
CA PHE A 71 4.37 -4.52 9.88
C PHE A 71 3.44 -3.69 10.77
N GLU A 72 2.18 -4.07 10.92
CA GLU A 72 1.17 -3.33 11.69
C GLU A 72 1.47 -3.24 13.19
N THR A 73 2.13 -4.25 13.77
CA THR A 73 2.43 -4.28 15.21
C THR A 73 3.82 -3.74 15.57
N GLU A 74 4.80 -3.80 14.66
CA GLU A 74 6.19 -3.40 14.95
C GLU A 74 6.66 -2.16 14.19
N THR A 75 6.14 -1.91 12.98
CA THR A 75 6.62 -0.86 12.07
C THR A 75 5.64 0.29 11.94
N PHE A 76 4.36 0.00 11.69
CA PHE A 76 3.32 0.99 11.47
C PHE A 76 3.20 2.03 12.60
N PRO A 77 3.30 1.66 13.91
CA PRO A 77 3.25 2.66 14.98
C PRO A 77 4.36 3.71 14.88
N ARG A 78 5.56 3.30 14.48
CA ARG A 78 6.69 4.20 14.26
C ARG A 78 6.53 5.03 12.99
N LEU A 79 6.14 4.39 11.88
CA LEU A 79 5.84 5.08 10.62
C LEU A 79 4.77 6.16 10.82
N LYS A 80 3.71 5.84 11.56
CA LYS A 80 2.64 6.78 11.87
C LYS A 80 3.16 7.95 12.71
N ALA A 81 3.86 7.68 13.81
CA ALA A 81 4.35 8.72 14.70
C ALA A 81 5.42 9.62 14.07
N GLU A 82 6.30 9.05 13.23
CA GLU A 82 7.45 9.75 12.66
C GLU A 82 7.13 10.44 11.33
N LEU A 83 6.13 9.96 10.56
CA LEU A 83 5.86 10.48 9.21
C LEU A 83 4.40 10.91 8.99
N VAL A 84 3.42 10.13 9.47
CA VAL A 84 1.99 10.44 9.20
C VAL A 84 1.47 11.55 10.11
N ASP A 85 1.72 11.46 11.42
CA ASP A 85 1.24 12.43 12.39
C ASP A 85 1.83 13.85 12.21
N PRO A 86 3.11 14.00 11.79
CA PRO A 86 3.66 15.30 11.41
C PRO A 86 3.15 15.86 10.07
N GLY A 87 2.51 15.02 9.24
CA GLY A 87 2.03 15.39 7.90
C GLY A 87 3.06 15.23 6.78
N ASP A 88 4.19 14.55 7.05
CA ASP A 88 5.22 14.30 6.04
C ASP A 88 4.82 13.18 5.06
N ALA A 89 3.94 12.27 5.48
CA ALA A 89 3.43 11.21 4.62
C ALA A 89 1.93 10.94 4.83
N THR A 90 1.27 10.52 3.76
CA THR A 90 -0.06 9.90 3.80
C THR A 90 0.09 8.39 3.94
N PHE A 91 -0.71 7.76 4.79
CA PHE A 91 -0.82 6.30 4.80
C PHE A 91 -2.18 5.88 4.23
N VAL A 92 -2.15 5.09 3.17
CA VAL A 92 -3.35 4.52 2.54
C VAL A 92 -3.33 3.01 2.71
N TYR A 93 -4.37 2.46 3.32
CA TYR A 93 -4.52 1.02 3.50
C TYR A 93 -5.38 0.44 2.38
N ARG A 94 -4.87 -0.57 1.67
CA ARG A 94 -5.59 -1.31 0.63
C ARG A 94 -5.69 -2.76 1.02
N THR A 95 -6.90 -3.19 1.35
CA THR A 95 -7.12 -4.57 1.81
C THR A 95 -6.92 -5.56 0.67
N LEU A 96 -6.14 -6.60 0.95
CA LEU A 96 -6.02 -7.84 0.17
C LEU A 96 -6.48 -9.03 1.01
N ASP A 97 -6.64 -10.18 0.36
CA ASP A 97 -7.17 -11.41 0.97
C ASP A 97 -6.67 -12.67 0.27
N ILE A 98 -5.36 -12.70 0.06
CA ILE A 98 -4.67 -13.70 -0.75
C ILE A 98 -3.99 -14.79 0.08
N THR A 99 -3.97 -14.67 1.42
CA THR A 99 -3.14 -15.52 2.29
C THR A 99 -3.91 -16.66 2.94
N PHE A 100 -4.98 -16.36 3.70
CA PHE A 100 -5.81 -17.39 4.35
C PHE A 100 -7.30 -17.16 4.06
N PRO A 101 -8.13 -18.22 4.07
CA PRO A 101 -9.52 -18.13 3.62
C PRO A 101 -10.43 -17.16 4.39
N TRP A 102 -10.08 -16.83 5.64
CA TRP A 102 -10.87 -15.88 6.43
C TRP A 102 -10.60 -14.41 6.05
N ALA A 103 -9.58 -14.14 5.23
CA ALA A 103 -9.26 -12.80 4.79
C ALA A 103 -10.34 -12.21 3.88
N ASP A 104 -10.92 -13.00 2.97
CA ASP A 104 -11.98 -12.54 2.05
C ASP A 104 -13.22 -12.03 2.81
N PRO A 105 -13.84 -12.79 3.74
CA PRO A 105 -14.91 -12.24 4.56
C PRO A 105 -14.43 -11.10 5.47
N ALA A 106 -13.18 -11.08 5.94
CA ALA A 106 -12.64 -9.95 6.69
C ALA A 106 -12.54 -8.68 5.83
N SER A 107 -12.14 -8.77 4.56
CA SER A 107 -12.08 -7.67 3.60
C SER A 107 -13.44 -7.01 3.41
N HIS A 108 -14.49 -7.81 3.26
CA HIS A 108 -15.86 -7.31 3.18
C HIS A 108 -16.29 -6.59 4.47
N VAL A 109 -15.96 -7.13 5.65
CA VAL A 109 -16.26 -6.44 6.92
C VAL A 109 -15.47 -5.14 7.03
N MET A 110 -14.20 -5.10 6.62
CA MET A 110 -13.39 -3.88 6.65
C MET A 110 -13.95 -2.81 5.71
N ALA A 111 -14.29 -3.18 4.47
CA ALA A 111 -14.89 -2.28 3.51
C ALA A 111 -16.23 -1.70 4.02
N SER A 112 -17.12 -2.56 4.53
CA SER A 112 -18.39 -2.12 5.13
C SER A 112 -18.20 -1.26 6.39
N THR A 113 -17.16 -1.54 7.18
CA THR A 113 -16.84 -0.71 8.35
C THR A 113 -16.35 0.67 7.92
N PHE A 114 -15.52 0.76 6.88
CA PHE A 114 -15.02 2.02 6.36
C PHE A 114 -16.15 2.90 5.82
N ASP A 115 -17.05 2.32 5.02
CA ASP A 115 -18.23 3.03 4.49
C ASP A 115 -19.15 3.52 5.62
N ALA A 116 -19.39 2.68 6.63
CA ALA A 116 -20.26 3.04 7.75
C ALA A 116 -19.62 4.04 8.73
N ALA A 117 -18.32 3.88 9.03
CA ALA A 117 -17.59 4.67 10.02
C ALA A 117 -16.06 4.55 9.84
N ALA A 118 -15.46 5.52 9.15
CA ALA A 118 -14.02 5.54 8.87
C ALA A 118 -13.10 5.37 10.10
N ASP A 119 -13.45 5.95 11.26
CA ASP A 119 -12.65 5.78 12.48
C ASP A 119 -12.72 4.35 13.05
N ALA A 120 -13.87 3.68 12.87
CA ALA A 120 -14.06 2.30 13.31
C ALA A 120 -13.24 1.32 12.45
N PHE A 121 -13.00 1.64 11.18
CA PHE A 121 -12.15 0.84 10.31
C PHE A 121 -10.74 0.68 10.90
N TRP A 122 -10.13 1.77 11.35
CA TRP A 122 -8.77 1.73 11.91
C TRP A 122 -8.70 0.90 13.20
N SER A 123 -9.76 0.98 14.01
CA SER A 123 -9.88 0.18 15.23
C SER A 123 -10.06 -1.31 14.91
N LEU A 124 -10.89 -1.65 13.92
CA LEU A 124 -11.08 -3.03 13.47
C LEU A 124 -9.81 -3.60 12.83
N LYS A 125 -9.11 -2.81 12.01
CA LYS A 125 -7.82 -3.16 11.41
C LYS A 125 -6.81 -3.55 12.50
N ALA A 126 -6.65 -2.69 13.51
CA ALA A 126 -5.77 -2.97 14.65
C ALA A 126 -6.17 -4.27 15.36
N HIS A 127 -7.47 -4.47 15.63
CA HIS A 127 -7.98 -5.68 16.26
C HIS A 127 -7.64 -6.95 15.48
N TYR A 128 -7.82 -6.96 14.15
CA TYR A 128 -7.45 -8.10 13.33
C TYR A 128 -5.97 -8.45 13.42
N TYR A 129 -5.09 -7.46 13.41
CA TYR A 129 -3.65 -7.73 13.50
C TYR A 129 -3.19 -8.12 14.90
N GLU A 130 -3.75 -7.51 15.96
CA GLU A 130 -3.46 -7.86 17.35
C GLU A 130 -3.87 -9.31 17.66
N GLU A 131 -5.08 -9.70 17.25
CA GLU A 131 -5.73 -10.98 17.57
C GLU A 131 -5.72 -11.98 16.41
N GLN A 132 -4.86 -11.77 15.40
CA GLN A 132 -4.87 -12.49 14.11
C GLN A 132 -5.03 -14.01 14.20
N SER A 133 -4.38 -14.65 15.16
CA SER A 133 -4.43 -16.12 15.31
C SER A 133 -5.77 -16.65 15.83
N GLY A 134 -6.66 -15.77 16.30
CA GLY A 134 -7.98 -16.11 16.79
C GLY A 134 -9.07 -16.11 15.72
N PHE A 135 -8.75 -15.74 14.48
CA PHE A 135 -9.70 -15.63 13.37
C PHE A 135 -9.65 -16.84 12.44
N ASP A 136 -10.83 -17.26 12.01
CA ASP A 136 -11.05 -18.28 11.00
C ASP A 136 -12.35 -17.99 10.22
N THR A 137 -12.67 -18.82 9.23
CA THR A 137 -13.85 -18.64 8.37
C THR A 137 -15.16 -18.77 9.13
N ASP A 138 -15.18 -19.50 10.24
CA ASP A 138 -16.40 -19.79 11.00
C ASP A 138 -16.72 -18.65 11.96
N ASN A 139 -15.71 -17.93 12.44
CA ASN A 139 -15.85 -16.95 13.51
C ASN A 139 -15.68 -15.49 13.10
N VAL A 140 -15.11 -15.19 11.93
CA VAL A 140 -14.72 -13.82 11.55
C VAL A 140 -15.87 -12.82 11.64
N PHE A 141 -17.04 -13.13 11.07
CA PHE A 141 -18.19 -12.22 11.14
C PHE A 141 -18.65 -11.95 12.58
N GLU A 142 -18.72 -12.98 13.41
CA GLU A 142 -19.23 -12.87 14.78
C GLU A 142 -18.25 -12.14 15.71
N ARG A 143 -16.94 -12.43 15.56
CA ARG A 143 -15.89 -11.73 16.28
C ARG A 143 -15.83 -10.25 15.89
N SER A 144 -15.95 -9.93 14.60
CA SER A 144 -15.95 -8.55 14.13
C SER A 144 -17.19 -7.79 14.58
N ARG A 145 -18.37 -8.41 14.51
CA ARG A 145 -19.61 -7.84 15.08
C ARG A 145 -19.41 -7.50 16.56
N THR A 146 -18.94 -8.47 17.35
CA THR A 146 -18.71 -8.32 18.79
C THR A 146 -17.71 -7.20 19.10
N PHE A 147 -16.64 -7.09 18.32
CA PHE A 147 -15.66 -6.02 18.48
C PHE A 147 -16.29 -4.65 18.18
N LEU A 148 -16.94 -4.52 17.02
CA LEU A 148 -17.55 -3.25 16.59
C LEU A 148 -18.60 -2.76 17.58
N GLU A 149 -19.45 -3.65 18.10
CA GLU A 149 -20.48 -3.34 19.12
C GLU A 149 -19.88 -2.81 20.42
N LYS A 150 -18.71 -3.32 20.83
CA LYS A 150 -18.10 -3.01 22.14
C LYS A 150 -17.15 -1.84 22.08
N ALA A 151 -16.43 -1.69 20.97
CA ALA A 151 -15.27 -0.80 20.87
C ALA A 151 -15.50 0.43 19.98
N THR A 152 -16.61 0.47 19.23
CA THR A 152 -16.85 1.53 18.23
C THR A 152 -18.30 2.01 18.26
N SER A 153 -18.57 3.10 17.54
CA SER A 153 -19.93 3.59 17.28
C SER A 153 -20.53 3.06 15.98
N ALA A 154 -19.85 2.15 15.28
CA ALA A 154 -20.33 1.60 14.01
C ALA A 154 -21.58 0.73 14.24
N GLY A 155 -22.52 0.78 13.29
CA GLY A 155 -23.68 -0.11 13.28
C GLY A 155 -23.28 -1.54 12.95
N ALA A 156 -22.75 -2.27 13.93
CA ALA A 156 -22.09 -3.57 13.74
C ALA A 156 -22.94 -4.60 12.97
N GLU A 157 -24.23 -4.69 13.26
CA GLU A 157 -25.14 -5.61 12.54
C GLU A 157 -25.31 -5.22 11.06
N ALA A 158 -25.42 -3.91 10.78
CA ALA A 158 -25.53 -3.40 9.43
C ALA A 158 -24.23 -3.65 8.64
N VAL A 159 -23.07 -3.43 9.29
CA VAL A 159 -21.75 -3.72 8.72
C VAL A 159 -21.63 -5.20 8.35
N VAL A 160 -21.97 -6.11 9.26
CA VAL A 160 -21.86 -7.56 8.99
C VAL A 160 -22.87 -8.02 7.94
N THR A 161 -24.06 -7.43 7.91
CA THR A 161 -25.05 -7.69 6.85
C THR A 161 -24.53 -7.27 5.48
N ALA A 162 -24.02 -6.04 5.34
CA ALA A 162 -23.45 -5.54 4.10
C ALA A 162 -22.25 -6.37 3.64
N ALA A 163 -21.40 -6.78 4.59
CA ALA A 163 -20.26 -7.64 4.32
C ALA A 163 -20.69 -9.02 3.78
N ARG A 164 -21.70 -9.65 4.38
CA ARG A 164 -22.25 -10.94 3.91
C ARG A 164 -22.92 -10.85 2.55
N ASN A 165 -23.50 -9.70 2.23
CA ASN A 165 -24.11 -9.42 0.94
C ASN A 165 -23.10 -8.99 -0.13
N ALA A 166 -21.81 -8.90 0.22
CA ALA A 166 -20.74 -8.46 -0.66
C ALA A 166 -21.01 -7.06 -1.29
N GLU A 167 -21.59 -6.13 -0.53
CA GLU A 167 -21.98 -4.80 -1.05
C GLU A 167 -20.80 -3.95 -1.56
N HIS A 168 -19.58 -4.26 -1.13
CA HIS A 168 -18.34 -3.60 -1.57
C HIS A 168 -17.39 -4.52 -2.35
N ASP A 169 -17.92 -5.55 -3.04
CA ASP A 169 -17.11 -6.47 -3.85
C ASP A 169 -16.24 -5.74 -4.88
N GLU A 170 -16.78 -4.68 -5.50
CA GLU A 170 -16.05 -3.85 -6.46
C GLU A 170 -14.81 -3.17 -5.86
N LEU A 171 -14.88 -2.72 -4.60
CA LEU A 171 -13.73 -2.13 -3.91
C LEU A 171 -12.62 -3.17 -3.70
N ILE A 172 -13.00 -4.36 -3.24
CA ILE A 172 -12.06 -5.46 -2.98
C ILE A 172 -11.43 -5.95 -4.29
N ARG A 173 -12.24 -6.13 -5.34
CA ARG A 173 -11.77 -6.46 -6.68
C ARG A 173 -10.77 -5.42 -7.19
N SER A 174 -11.08 -4.12 -7.06
CA SER A 174 -10.15 -3.05 -7.47
C SER A 174 -8.82 -3.07 -6.71
N ASN A 175 -8.82 -3.48 -5.43
CA ASN A 175 -7.58 -3.60 -4.66
C ASN A 175 -6.71 -4.76 -5.14
N ARG A 176 -7.33 -5.89 -5.49
CA ARG A 176 -6.63 -7.04 -6.09
C ARG A 176 -6.03 -6.67 -7.45
N GLU A 177 -6.81 -6.03 -8.31
CA GLU A 177 -6.35 -5.57 -9.64
C GLU A 177 -5.19 -4.59 -9.54
N ALA A 178 -5.30 -3.56 -8.69
CA ALA A 178 -4.21 -2.62 -8.46
C ALA A 178 -2.94 -3.30 -7.92
N ALA A 179 -3.08 -4.30 -7.04
CA ALA A 179 -1.93 -5.08 -6.55
C ALA A 179 -1.29 -5.91 -7.68
N ASP A 180 -2.09 -6.61 -8.48
CA ASP A 180 -1.62 -7.41 -9.60
C ASP A 180 -0.88 -6.55 -10.64
N ASP A 181 -1.40 -5.35 -10.96
CA ASP A 181 -0.75 -4.41 -11.87
C ASP A 181 0.56 -3.85 -11.31
N VAL A 182 0.62 -3.57 -9.99
CA VAL A 182 1.87 -3.20 -9.32
C VAL A 182 2.90 -4.35 -9.43
N PHE A 183 2.49 -5.60 -9.17
CA PHE A 183 3.38 -6.74 -9.26
C PHE A 183 3.84 -7.02 -10.70
N ALA A 184 2.94 -6.92 -11.69
CA ALA A 184 3.25 -7.07 -13.10
C ALA A 184 4.25 -5.99 -13.58
N SER A 185 4.01 -4.74 -13.17
CA SER A 185 4.89 -3.60 -13.46
C SER A 185 6.29 -3.80 -12.86
N ALA A 186 6.38 -4.29 -11.63
CA ALA A 186 7.65 -4.59 -10.97
C ALA A 186 8.44 -5.71 -11.67
N LEU A 187 7.75 -6.65 -12.33
CA LEU A 187 8.34 -7.75 -13.08
C LEU A 187 8.61 -7.41 -14.56
N GLY A 188 8.23 -6.22 -15.02
CA GLY A 188 8.42 -5.79 -16.41
C GLY A 188 7.46 -6.44 -17.42
N PHE A 189 6.34 -7.00 -16.94
CA PHE A 189 5.25 -7.47 -17.80
C PHE A 189 4.27 -6.31 -17.99
N GLN A 190 4.35 -5.61 -19.13
CA GLN A 190 3.29 -4.68 -19.55
C GLN A 190 2.24 -5.45 -20.35
N SER A 191 0.97 -5.30 -19.99
CA SER A 191 -0.20 -5.80 -20.72
C SER A 191 -0.56 -4.92 -21.92
#